data_AF-A0A7Y2H170-F1
#
_entry.id   AF-A0A7Y2H170-F1
#
_cell.length_a   1.000
_cell.length_b   1.000
_cell.length_c   1.000
_cell.angle_alpha   90.00
_cell.angle_beta   90.00
_cell.angle_gamma   90.00
#
_symmetry.space_group_name_H-M   'P 1'
#
loop_
_entity.id
_entity.type
_entity.pdbx_description
1 polymer ?
#
loop_
_entity_poly.entity_id
_entity_poly.type
_entity_poly.pdbx_seq_one_letter_code
_entity_poly.pdbx_strand_id
1 'polypeptide(L)'
;RYLIGKAIKTAFEDRMPKVHPERKRKAEEVPEPTSPYQPIMEWFRGGKTLDLTDSMNTEEHYKALAEVTGLEALAREHIGGTNPSQLGPAMEFVVEGLHQSSVLAKEEVEGRRVFMDMFQTMFSGMDKA
;
A
#
# COMPACT_ATOMS: atom_id res chain seq x y z
N ARG A 1 4.71 11.03 -11.80
CA ARG A 1 3.88 12.27 -11.88
C ARG A 1 3.81 12.93 -10.50
N TYR A 2 4.52 14.05 -10.26
CA TYR A 2 4.72 14.58 -8.89
C TYR A 2 3.45 15.12 -8.22
N LEU A 3 2.67 15.97 -8.91
CA LEU A 3 1.50 16.62 -8.30
C LEU A 3 0.37 15.64 -7.96
N ILE A 4 0.13 14.65 -8.82
CA ILE A 4 -0.88 13.61 -8.58
C ILE A 4 -0.49 12.77 -7.37
N GLY A 5 0.78 12.33 -7.28
CA GLY A 5 1.27 11.59 -6.11
C GLY A 5 1.10 12.38 -4.81
N LYS A 6 1.39 13.69 -4.83
CA LYS A 6 1.19 14.58 -3.67
C LYS A 6 -0.30 14.68 -3.28
N ALA A 7 -1.21 14.81 -4.24
CA ALA A 7 -2.64 14.86 -3.96
C ALA A 7 -3.15 13.54 -3.35
N ILE A 8 -2.68 12.40 -3.87
CA ILE A 8 -3.01 11.08 -3.32
C ILE A 8 -2.50 10.95 -1.90
N LYS A 9 -1.24 11.34 -1.65
CA LYS A 9 -0.66 11.33 -0.30
C LYS A 9 -1.50 12.13 0.69
N THR A 10 -1.87 13.36 0.33
CA THR A 10 -2.69 14.22 1.19
C THR A 10 -4.06 13.61 1.46
N ALA A 11 -4.74 13.06 0.45
CA ALA A 11 -6.03 12.40 0.64
C ALA A 11 -5.91 11.13 1.51
N PHE A 12 -4.80 10.40 1.36
CA PHE A 12 -4.53 9.18 2.13
C PHE A 12 -4.28 9.50 3.60
N GLU A 13 -3.46 10.52 3.90
CA GLU A 13 -3.18 10.98 5.28
C GLU A 13 -4.41 11.55 6.00
N ASP A 14 -5.41 12.06 5.25
CA ASP A 14 -6.66 12.57 5.81
C ASP A 14 -7.62 11.45 6.26
N ARG A 15 -7.63 10.32 5.54
CA ARG A 15 -8.59 9.22 5.80
C ARG A 15 -8.03 8.03 6.55
N MET A 16 -6.72 7.81 6.45
CA MET A 16 -6.10 6.57 6.91
C MET A 16 -5.28 6.81 8.19
N PRO A 17 -5.05 5.77 9.02
CA PRO A 17 -4.18 5.89 10.19
C PRO A 17 -2.77 6.40 9.84
N LYS A 18 -2.12 7.11 10.76
CA LYS A 18 -0.75 7.59 10.54
C LYS A 18 0.20 6.41 10.25
N VAL A 19 0.85 6.45 9.09
CA VAL A 19 1.83 5.43 8.67
C VAL A 19 3.08 5.45 9.55
N HIS A 20 3.58 6.65 9.86
CA HIS A 20 4.74 6.89 10.71
C HIS A 20 4.27 7.57 11.99
N PRO A 21 3.91 6.81 13.05
CA PRO A 21 3.55 7.42 14.32
C PRO A 21 4.74 8.22 14.85
N GLU A 22 4.49 9.46 15.28
CA GLU A 22 5.52 10.23 15.98
C GLU A 22 5.88 9.48 17.26
N ARG A 23 7.16 9.11 17.41
CA ARG A 23 7.69 8.53 18.65
C ARG A 23 7.36 9.49 19.79
N LYS A 24 6.33 9.19 20.56
CA LYS A 24 6.07 9.95 21.79
C LYS A 24 7.22 9.65 22.73
N ARG A 25 8.00 10.67 23.08
CA ARG A 25 9.00 10.62 24.16
C ARG A 25 8.29 10.42 25.50
N LYS A 26 7.70 9.26 25.75
CA LYS A 26 7.29 8.85 27.09
C LYS A 26 7.94 7.51 27.38
N ALA A 27 8.87 7.58 28.31
CA ALA A 27 9.49 6.44 28.95
C ALA A 27 8.40 5.69 29.73
N GLU A 28 7.82 4.67 29.11
CA GLU A 28 7.09 3.59 29.76
C GLU A 28 6.82 2.54 28.67
N GLU A 29 7.18 1.30 28.97
CA GLU A 29 7.17 0.10 28.12
C GLU A 29 5.74 -0.33 27.70
N VAL A 30 4.99 0.56 27.06
CA VAL A 30 3.79 0.17 26.33
C VAL A 30 4.25 -0.21 24.93
N PRO A 31 4.11 -1.48 24.50
CA PRO A 31 4.43 -1.83 23.12
C PRO A 31 3.61 -0.92 22.20
N GLU A 32 4.30 -0.17 21.35
CA GLU A 32 3.67 0.66 20.32
C GLU A 32 2.62 -0.21 19.62
N PRO A 33 1.35 0.25 19.50
CA PRO A 33 0.33 -0.54 18.83
C PRO A 33 0.84 -0.89 17.44
N THR A 34 0.87 -2.19 17.14
CA THR A 34 1.37 -2.71 15.87
C THR A 34 0.68 -1.96 14.74
N SER A 35 1.46 -1.39 13.81
CA SER A 35 0.95 -0.59 12.70
C SER A 35 -0.23 -1.31 12.03
N PRO A 36 -1.37 -0.63 11.75
CA PRO A 36 -2.51 -1.27 11.08
C PRO A 36 -2.16 -1.76 9.66
N TYR A 37 -1.04 -1.28 9.12
CA TYR A 37 -0.49 -1.71 7.83
C TYR A 37 0.45 -2.92 7.93
N GLN A 38 0.77 -3.40 9.14
CA GLN A 38 1.76 -4.46 9.36
C GLN A 38 1.47 -5.73 8.53
N PRO A 39 0.23 -6.26 8.45
CA PRO A 39 -0.05 -7.44 7.63
C PRO A 39 0.25 -7.24 6.14
N ILE A 40 -0.04 -6.04 5.61
CA ILE A 40 0.24 -5.67 4.22
C ILE A 40 1.77 -5.61 4.03
N MET A 41 2.48 -4.97 4.94
CA MET A 41 3.95 -4.86 4.89
C MET A 41 4.63 -6.24 4.96
N GLU A 42 4.15 -7.13 5.83
CA GLU A 42 4.67 -8.50 5.95
C GLU A 42 4.43 -9.31 4.67
N TRP A 43 3.30 -9.13 4.01
CA TRP A 43 3.00 -9.78 2.73
C TRP A 43 4.04 -9.41 1.66
N PHE A 44 4.36 -8.12 1.51
CA PHE A 44 5.40 -7.65 0.58
C PHE A 44 6.80 -8.09 0.99
N ARG A 45 7.13 -8.02 2.30
CA ARG A 45 8.42 -8.51 2.85
C ARG A 45 8.64 -10.00 2.60
N GLY A 46 7.57 -10.77 2.42
CA GLY A 46 7.62 -12.17 1.98
C GLY A 46 8.07 -12.36 0.53
N GLY A 47 8.46 -11.30 -0.18
CA GLY A 47 8.92 -11.35 -1.58
C GLY A 47 7.79 -11.40 -2.60
N LYS A 48 6.54 -11.17 -2.17
CA LYS A 48 5.38 -11.11 -3.06
C LYS A 48 5.28 -9.73 -3.71
N THR A 49 4.66 -9.67 -4.88
CA THR A 49 4.42 -8.43 -5.63
C THR A 49 2.96 -8.35 -6.04
N LEU A 50 2.44 -7.13 -6.07
CA LEU A 50 1.09 -6.85 -6.57
C LEU A 50 1.22 -6.20 -7.95
N ASP A 51 0.77 -6.90 -8.97
CA ASP A 51 0.84 -6.47 -10.37
C ASP A 51 -0.55 -6.12 -10.89
N LEU A 52 -0.74 -4.87 -11.28
CA LEU A 52 -2.00 -4.34 -11.78
C LEU A 52 -1.81 -3.77 -13.18
N THR A 53 -2.75 -4.04 -14.08
CA THR A 53 -2.76 -3.48 -15.44
C THR A 53 -4.09 -2.81 -15.74
N ASP A 54 -4.06 -1.79 -16.59
CA ASP A 54 -5.27 -1.07 -17.03
C ASP A 54 -6.20 -1.94 -17.91
N SER A 55 -5.75 -3.13 -18.32
CA SER A 55 -6.55 -4.10 -19.06
C SER A 55 -7.39 -5.03 -18.17
N MET A 56 -7.16 -5.02 -16.86
CA MET A 56 -7.93 -5.83 -15.91
C MET A 56 -9.37 -5.35 -15.85
N ASN A 57 -10.32 -6.29 -15.87
CA ASN A 57 -11.69 -5.98 -15.50
C ASN A 57 -11.85 -5.87 -13.98
N THR A 58 -13.01 -5.38 -13.52
CA THR A 58 -13.28 -5.15 -12.10
C THR A 58 -13.05 -6.38 -11.20
N GLU A 59 -13.43 -7.58 -11.66
CA GLU A 59 -13.22 -8.79 -10.84
C GLU A 59 -11.76 -9.18 -10.77
N GLU A 60 -11.02 -9.11 -11.89
CA GLU A 60 -9.59 -9.42 -11.94
C GLU A 60 -8.80 -8.47 -11.05
N HIS A 61 -9.09 -7.17 -11.16
CA HIS A 61 -8.49 -6.12 -10.35
C HIS A 61 -8.70 -6.34 -8.85
N TYR A 62 -9.96 -6.56 -8.45
CA TYR A 62 -10.28 -6.85 -7.06
C TYR A 62 -9.63 -8.15 -6.57
N LYS A 63 -9.63 -9.22 -7.38
CA LYS A 63 -9.00 -10.50 -7.00
C LYS A 63 -7.50 -10.35 -6.77
N ALA A 64 -6.80 -9.65 -7.66
CA ALA A 64 -5.36 -9.38 -7.51
C ALA A 64 -5.07 -8.62 -6.19
N LEU A 65 -5.87 -7.60 -5.89
CA LEU A 65 -5.77 -6.84 -4.64
C LEU A 65 -6.12 -7.69 -3.40
N ALA A 66 -7.09 -8.59 -3.50
CA ALA A 66 -7.53 -9.46 -2.41
C ALA A 66 -6.47 -10.50 -1.99
N GLU A 67 -5.45 -10.75 -2.82
CA GLU A 67 -4.32 -11.58 -2.43
C GLU A 67 -3.47 -10.95 -1.32
N VAL A 68 -3.47 -9.61 -1.22
CA VAL A 68 -2.68 -8.87 -0.23
C VAL A 68 -3.33 -8.96 1.14
N THR A 69 -2.66 -9.65 2.06
CA THR A 69 -3.18 -9.91 3.40
C THR A 69 -3.47 -8.61 4.17
N GLY A 70 -4.68 -8.49 4.69
CA GLY A 70 -5.15 -7.33 5.48
C GLY A 70 -5.60 -6.13 4.66
N LEU A 71 -5.40 -6.12 3.33
CA LEU A 71 -5.70 -4.95 2.50
C LEU A 71 -7.20 -4.66 2.40
N GLU A 72 -8.03 -5.69 2.15
CA GLU A 72 -9.48 -5.49 2.02
C GLU A 72 -10.09 -4.99 3.33
N ALA A 73 -9.70 -5.61 4.45
CA ALA A 73 -10.21 -5.25 5.77
C ALA A 73 -9.94 -3.77 6.08
N LEU A 74 -8.70 -3.32 5.84
CA LEU A 74 -8.30 -1.95 6.09
C LEU A 74 -8.99 -0.95 5.15
N ALA A 75 -9.13 -1.29 3.86
CA ALA A 75 -9.84 -0.47 2.90
C ALA A 75 -11.33 -0.34 3.26
N ARG A 76 -11.96 -1.44 3.64
CA ARG A 76 -13.38 -1.46 4.06
C ARG A 76 -13.61 -0.65 5.32
N GLU A 77 -12.69 -0.71 6.29
CA GLU A 77 -12.79 0.02 7.56
C GLU A 77 -12.70 1.54 7.37
N HIS A 78 -11.73 2.02 6.58
CA HIS A 78 -11.42 3.46 6.50
C HIS A 78 -11.98 4.19 5.28
N ILE A 79 -12.22 3.48 4.17
CA ILE A 79 -12.72 4.09 2.92
C ILE A 79 -14.16 3.65 2.65
N GLY A 80 -14.49 2.41 3.01
CA GLY A 80 -15.80 1.81 2.76
C GLY A 80 -15.89 1.12 1.40
N GLY A 81 -17.08 0.61 1.10
CA GLY A 81 -17.37 -0.19 -0.08
C GLY A 81 -18.00 -1.53 0.28
N THR A 82 -18.93 -1.98 -0.57
CA THR A 82 -19.71 -3.21 -0.31
C THR A 82 -19.53 -4.28 -1.38
N ASN A 83 -18.99 -3.91 -2.54
CA ASN A 83 -18.84 -4.79 -3.69
C ASN A 83 -17.46 -4.59 -4.37
N PRO A 84 -17.05 -5.48 -5.29
CA PRO A 84 -15.75 -5.41 -5.96
C PRO A 84 -15.47 -4.08 -6.69
N SER A 85 -16.48 -3.45 -7.31
CA SER A 85 -16.29 -2.19 -8.05
C SER A 85 -16.02 -0.99 -7.14
N GLN A 86 -16.35 -1.08 -5.86
CA GLN A 86 -16.02 -0.09 -4.85
C GLN A 86 -14.75 -0.46 -4.08
N LEU A 87 -14.62 -1.73 -3.69
CA LEU A 87 -13.52 -2.20 -2.86
C LEU A 87 -12.19 -2.27 -3.62
N GLY A 88 -12.18 -2.69 -4.89
CA GLY A 88 -10.95 -2.71 -5.68
C GLY A 88 -10.26 -1.35 -5.70
N PRO A 89 -10.93 -0.26 -6.16
CA PRO A 89 -10.35 1.08 -6.13
C PRO A 89 -9.97 1.56 -4.71
N ALA A 90 -10.74 1.21 -3.68
CA ALA A 90 -10.41 1.55 -2.30
C ALA A 90 -9.12 0.86 -1.84
N MET A 91 -8.95 -0.41 -2.15
CA MET A 91 -7.74 -1.19 -1.86
C MET A 91 -6.53 -0.67 -2.65
N GLU A 92 -6.71 -0.33 -3.92
CA GLU A 92 -5.66 0.30 -4.75
C GLU A 92 -5.21 1.64 -4.15
N PHE A 93 -6.15 2.45 -3.67
CA PHE A 93 -5.84 3.72 -3.02
C PHE A 93 -4.98 3.52 -1.76
N VAL A 94 -5.20 2.45 -0.99
CA VAL A 94 -4.38 2.13 0.18
C VAL A 94 -2.94 1.81 -0.23
N VAL A 95 -2.72 0.92 -1.21
CA VAL A 95 -1.35 0.56 -1.64
C VAL A 95 -0.63 1.74 -2.31
N GLU A 96 -1.34 2.58 -3.06
CA GLU A 96 -0.76 3.79 -3.64
C GLU A 96 -0.38 4.80 -2.53
N GLY A 97 -1.21 4.98 -1.50
CA GLY A 97 -0.89 5.82 -0.35
C GLY A 97 0.33 5.34 0.44
N LEU A 98 0.47 4.01 0.61
CA LEU A 98 1.66 3.40 1.19
C LEU A 98 2.91 3.64 0.34
N HIS A 99 2.79 3.56 -0.99
CA HIS A 99 3.87 3.93 -1.90
C HIS A 99 4.26 5.41 -1.77
N GLN A 100 3.29 6.33 -1.77
CA GLN A 100 3.53 7.77 -1.58
C GLN A 100 4.08 8.12 -0.18
N SER A 101 3.95 7.20 0.78
CA SER A 101 4.51 7.28 2.14
C SER A 101 5.86 6.57 2.30
N SER A 102 6.46 6.13 1.20
CA SER A 102 7.74 5.40 1.14
C SER A 102 7.75 4.06 1.91
N VAL A 103 6.59 3.42 2.07
CA VAL A 103 6.47 2.09 2.66
C VAL A 103 6.64 1.00 1.59
N LEU A 104 6.09 1.23 0.40
CA LEU A 104 6.16 0.31 -0.74
C LEU A 104 6.90 0.96 -1.91
N ALA A 105 7.67 0.16 -2.63
CA ALA A 105 8.17 0.53 -3.95
C ALA A 105 7.08 0.31 -5.00
N LYS A 106 7.16 1.08 -6.10
CA LYS A 106 6.31 0.92 -7.27
C LYS A 106 7.13 1.10 -8.54
N GLU A 107 7.02 0.15 -9.45
CA GLU A 107 7.44 0.29 -10.84
C GLU A 107 6.22 0.50 -11.72
N GLU A 108 6.30 1.44 -12.68
CA GLU A 108 5.18 1.79 -13.55
C GLU A 108 5.67 1.95 -14.99
N VAL A 109 5.17 1.10 -15.89
CA VAL A 109 5.52 1.08 -17.31
C VAL A 109 4.26 0.80 -18.12
N GLU A 110 3.94 1.68 -19.07
CA GLU A 110 2.85 1.50 -20.06
C GLU A 110 1.51 1.01 -19.47
N GLY A 111 1.07 1.58 -18.34
CA GLY A 111 -0.22 1.23 -17.71
C GLY A 111 -0.18 -0.05 -16.86
N ARG A 112 0.98 -0.69 -16.72
CA ARG A 112 1.27 -1.73 -15.72
C ARG A 112 1.93 -1.10 -14.50
N ARG A 113 1.49 -1.51 -13.32
CA ARG A 113 1.93 -1.03 -12.01
C ARG A 113 2.27 -2.22 -11.13
N VAL A 114 3.52 -2.32 -10.71
CA VAL A 114 4.02 -3.40 -9.84
C VAL A 114 4.44 -2.81 -8.51
N PHE A 115 3.74 -3.18 -7.45
CA PHE A 115 4.08 -2.84 -6.07
C PHE A 115 4.92 -3.94 -5.43
N MET A 116 5.93 -3.55 -4.65
CA MET A 116 6.88 -4.48 -4.03
C MET A 116 7.47 -3.90 -2.73
N ASP A 117 8.17 -4.74 -1.98
CA ASP A 117 8.89 -4.30 -0.78
C ASP A 117 9.98 -3.28 -1.13
N MET A 118 10.00 -2.16 -0.42
CA MET A 118 10.92 -1.06 -0.68
C MET A 118 12.39 -1.46 -0.52
N PHE A 119 12.71 -2.27 0.48
CA PHE A 119 14.09 -2.64 0.77
C PHE A 119 14.64 -3.61 -0.29
N GLN A 120 13.83 -4.60 -0.68
CA GLN A 120 14.21 -5.55 -1.74
C GLN A 120 14.60 -4.83 -3.05
N THR A 121 13.85 -3.80 -3.45
CA THR A 121 14.17 -3.01 -4.65
C THR A 121 15.48 -2.25 -4.53
N MET A 122 15.76 -1.67 -3.35
CA MET A 122 17.01 -0.94 -3.10
C MET A 122 18.23 -1.86 -3.22
N PHE A 123 18.18 -3.07 -2.64
CA PHE A 123 19.28 -4.03 -2.73
C PHE A 123 19.49 -4.55 -4.15
N SER A 124 18.42 -4.90 -4.87
CA SER A 124 18.53 -5.38 -6.26
C SER A 124 19.12 -4.34 -7.21
N GLY A 125 18.89 -3.05 -6.94
CA GLY A 125 19.51 -1.95 -7.71
C GLY A 125 21.01 -1.80 -7.46
N MET A 126 21.48 -2.13 -6.25
CA MET A 126 22.91 -2.04 -5.88
C MET A 126 23.74 -3.17 -6.48
N ASP A 127 23.18 -4.39 -6.59
CA ASP A 127 23.89 -5.54 -7.17
C ASP A 127 24.12 -5.42 -8.69
N LYS A 128 23.41 -4.49 -9.36
CA LYS A 128 23.50 -4.23 -10.80
C LYS A 128 24.42 -3.05 -11.15
N ALA A 129 25.02 -2.39 -10.16
CA ALA A 129 25.91 -1.23 -10.32
C ALA A 129 27.38 -1.62 -10.14
#